data_AF-A0A919I1F4-F1
#
_entry.id   AF-A0A919I1F4-F1
#
_cell.length_a   1.000
_cell.length_b   1.000
_cell.length_c   1.000
_cell.angle_alpha   90.00
_cell.angle_beta   90.00
_cell.angle_gamma   90.00
#
_symmetry.space_group_name_H-M   'P 1'
#
loop_
_entity.id
_entity.type
_entity.pdbx_description
1 polymer ?
#
loop_
_entity_poly.entity_id
_entity_poly.type
_entity_poly.pdbx_seq_one_letter_code
_entity_poly.pdbx_strand_id
1 'polypeptide(L)'
;MKNTFCPARGSEAVLSQHFGDLGEEGVEQQWRSALQLMQSIYAFVPQRVVVDAHPGYRSTQWAASLPLPLETVLHHHAHAAACGGAPLAA
;
A
#
# COMPACT_ATOMS: atom_id res chain seq x y z
N MET A 1 1.73 5.67 -13.29
CA MET A 1 0.67 5.17 -12.38
C MET A 1 0.36 6.22 -11.31
N LYS A 2 -0.73 6.13 -10.53
CA LYS A 2 -1.06 7.12 -9.48
C LYS A 2 -1.05 6.48 -8.09
N ASN A 3 0.12 6.38 -7.47
CA ASN A 3 0.30 5.62 -6.24
C ASN A 3 -0.15 6.39 -4.98
N THR A 4 -0.81 5.65 -4.08
CA THR A 4 -0.97 5.92 -2.65
C THR A 4 -0.76 4.60 -1.92
N PHE A 5 -0.40 4.64 -0.64
CA PHE A 5 -0.41 3.48 0.26
C PHE A 5 -1.39 3.71 1.41
N CYS A 6 -1.77 2.64 2.10
CA CYS A 6 -2.82 2.69 3.10
C CYS A 6 -2.53 1.75 4.28
N PRO A 7 -2.00 2.25 5.42
CA PRO A 7 -2.02 1.50 6.67
C PRO A 7 -3.47 1.32 7.13
N ALA A 8 -3.84 0.08 7.46
CA ALA A 8 -5.19 -0.26 7.92
C ALA A 8 -5.12 -1.15 9.17
N ARG A 9 -5.90 -0.83 10.20
CA ARG A 9 -5.98 -1.57 11.46
C ARG A 9 -7.44 -1.58 11.94
N GLY A 10 -8.01 -2.78 12.10
CA GLY A 10 -9.41 -2.92 12.47
C GLY A 10 -10.31 -2.25 11.43
N SER A 11 -11.20 -1.35 11.87
CA SER A 11 -12.10 -0.60 11.00
C SER A 11 -11.55 0.75 10.52
N GLU A 12 -10.25 1.02 10.74
CA GLU A 12 -9.62 2.28 10.35
C GLU A 12 -8.58 2.09 9.25
N ALA A 13 -8.57 3.02 8.30
CA ALA A 13 -7.60 3.09 7.21
C ALA A 13 -7.19 4.54 6.99
N VAL A 14 -5.90 4.77 6.79
CA VAL A 14 -5.35 6.11 6.56
C VAL A 14 -4.64 6.13 5.21
N LEU A 15 -5.19 6.86 4.25
CA LEU A 15 -4.55 6.99 2.94
C LEU A 15 -3.38 7.97 3.01
N SER A 16 -2.28 7.63 2.35
CA SER A 16 -1.15 8.55 2.16
C SER A 16 -1.50 9.69 1.20
N GLN A 17 -0.61 10.69 1.13
CA GLN A 17 -0.59 11.60 -0.01
C GLN A 17 -0.33 10.87 -1.33
N HIS A 18 -0.62 11.55 -2.44
CA HIS A 18 -0.32 11.08 -3.78
C HIS A 18 1.18 11.13 -4.10
N PHE A 19 1.73 10.05 -4.67
CA PHE A 19 3.15 9.95 -5.04
C PHE A 19 3.43 9.93 -6.55
N GLY A 20 2.40 9.88 -7.40
CA GLY A 20 2.61 9.68 -8.83
C GLY A 20 3.10 8.26 -9.14
N ASP A 21 4.09 8.14 -10.04
CA ASP A 21 4.62 6.86 -10.50
C ASP A 21 5.86 6.42 -9.70
N LEU A 22 5.78 5.27 -9.03
CA LEU A 22 6.91 4.72 -8.26
C LEU A 22 8.12 4.33 -9.13
N GLY A 23 7.95 4.22 -10.45
CA GLY A 23 9.05 3.98 -11.38
C GLY A 23 9.92 5.20 -11.66
N GLU A 24 9.45 6.40 -11.32
CA GLU A 24 10.19 7.64 -11.51
C GLU A 24 11.30 7.81 -10.45
N GLU A 25 12.38 8.47 -10.87
CA GLU A 25 13.57 8.66 -10.03
C GLU A 25 13.22 9.41 -8.74
N GLY A 26 13.66 8.87 -7.59
CA GLY A 26 13.44 9.47 -6.28
C GLY A 26 12.04 9.28 -5.68
N VAL A 27 11.02 8.91 -6.47
CA VAL A 27 9.65 8.75 -5.97
C VAL A 27 9.55 7.61 -4.95
N GLU A 28 10.19 6.46 -5.21
CA GLU A 28 10.20 5.34 -4.26
C GLU A 28 10.84 5.73 -2.90
N GLN A 29 11.87 6.56 -2.90
CA GLN A 29 12.53 7.01 -1.67
C GLN A 29 11.63 7.93 -0.84
N GLN A 30 10.91 8.85 -1.50
CA GLN A 30 9.93 9.72 -0.85
C GLN A 30 8.77 8.89 -0.28
N TRP A 31 8.29 7.92 -1.06
CA TRP A 31 7.26 6.98 -0.67
C TRP A 31 7.63 6.18 0.59
N ARG A 32 8.86 5.63 0.65
CA ARG A 32 9.36 4.88 1.81
C ARG A 32 9.50 5.77 3.05
N SER A 33 9.98 6.99 2.88
CA SER A 33 10.12 7.97 3.98
C SER A 33 8.76 8.32 4.58
N ALA A 34 7.75 8.53 3.72
CA ALA A 34 6.39 8.80 4.17
C ALA A 34 5.74 7.58 4.85
N LEU A 35 5.98 6.37 4.33
CA LEU A 35 5.49 5.14 4.97
C LEU A 35 6.05 4.99 6.38
N GLN A 36 7.36 5.20 6.56
CA GLN A 36 8.00 5.15 7.88
C GLN A 36 7.43 6.21 8.83
N LEU A 37 7.22 7.44 8.34
CA LEU A 37 6.63 8.52 9.12
C LEU A 37 5.17 8.21 9.52
N MET A 38 4.35 7.71 8.60
CA MET A 38 2.97 7.34 8.93
C MET A 38 2.93 6.17 9.92
N GLN A 39 3.81 5.17 9.77
CA GLN A 39 3.94 4.08 10.73
C GLN A 39 4.27 4.58 12.14
N SER A 40 5.16 5.57 12.28
CA SER A 40 5.50 6.14 13.58
C SER A 40 4.36 6.97 14.18
N ILE A 41 3.71 7.84 13.39
CA ILE A 41 2.60 8.69 13.85
C ILE A 41 1.42 7.86 14.35
N TYR A 42 1.06 6.80 13.62
CA TYR A 42 -0.10 5.97 13.96
C TYR A 42 0.23 4.78 14.88
N ALA A 43 1.50 4.68 15.33
CA ALA A 43 2.02 3.50 16.03
C ALA A 43 1.59 2.20 15.33
N PHE A 44 1.81 2.16 14.02
CA PHE A 44 1.35 1.09 13.13
C PHE A 44 2.51 0.17 12.77
N VAL A 45 2.37 -1.12 13.10
CA VAL A 45 3.30 -2.17 12.71
C VAL A 45 2.56 -3.14 11.79
N PRO A 46 2.93 -3.24 10.50
CA PRO A 46 2.24 -4.13 9.56
C PRO A 46 2.46 -5.60 9.94
N GLN A 47 1.37 -6.37 9.98
CA GLN A 47 1.41 -7.83 10.17
C GLN A 47 1.30 -8.60 8.85
N ARG A 48 0.89 -7.91 7.78
CA ARG A 48 0.73 -8.41 6.40
C ARG A 48 0.81 -7.25 5.43
N VAL A 49 1.04 -7.54 4.16
CA VAL A 49 1.06 -6.57 3.08
C VAL A 49 0.17 -7.04 1.95
N VAL A 50 -0.64 -6.14 1.41
CA VAL A 50 -1.53 -6.38 0.27
C VAL A 50 -1.06 -5.51 -0.89
N VAL A 51 -0.86 -6.10 -2.06
CA VAL A 51 -0.40 -5.40 -3.28
C VAL A 51 -1.22 -5.78 -4.50
N ASP A 52 -1.04 -5.03 -5.58
CA ASP A 52 -1.58 -5.40 -6.88
C ASP A 52 -0.99 -6.73 -7.36
N ALA A 53 -1.81 -7.55 -8.01
CA ALA A 53 -1.41 -8.83 -8.60
C ALA A 53 -0.40 -8.71 -9.75
N HIS A 54 -0.18 -7.51 -10.30
CA HIS A 54 0.78 -7.30 -11.38
C HIS A 54 2.24 -7.39 -10.89
N PRO A 55 3.03 -8.42 -11.28
CA PRO A 55 4.38 -8.64 -10.73
C PRO A 55 5.40 -7.58 -11.18
N GLY A 56 5.11 -6.85 -12.26
CA GLY A 56 5.97 -5.78 -12.77
C GLY A 56 5.89 -4.46 -11.99
N TYR A 57 4.98 -4.33 -11.01
CA TYR A 57 4.88 -3.08 -10.25
C TYR A 57 5.97 -2.97 -9.18
N ARG A 58 6.57 -1.77 -9.07
CA ARG A 58 7.56 -1.44 -8.04
C ARG A 58 7.06 -1.74 -6.63
N SER A 59 5.80 -1.41 -6.34
CA SER A 59 5.16 -1.72 -5.05
C SER A 59 5.10 -3.22 -4.76
N THR A 60 4.81 -4.03 -5.78
CA THR A 60 4.72 -5.50 -5.66
C THR A 60 6.10 -6.11 -5.44
N GLN A 61 7.11 -5.66 -6.19
CA GLN A 61 8.51 -6.09 -6.00
C GLN A 61 9.05 -5.69 -4.62
N TRP A 62 8.73 -4.47 -4.18
CA TRP A 62 9.10 -4.00 -2.86
C TRP A 62 8.48 -4.85 -1.75
N ALA A 63 7.17 -5.11 -1.82
CA ALA A 63 6.48 -5.89 -0.81
C ALA A 63 6.97 -7.35 -0.73
N ALA A 64 7.34 -7.94 -1.88
CA ALA A 64 7.93 -9.28 -1.94
C ALA A 64 9.31 -9.38 -1.25
N SER A 65 10.00 -8.25 -1.04
CA SER A 65 11.27 -8.22 -0.31
C SER A 65 11.11 -8.19 1.22
N LEU A 66 9.88 -8.02 1.73
CA LEU A 66 9.61 -7.90 3.15
C LEU A 66 9.41 -9.29 3.79
N PRO A 67 9.84 -9.49 5.05
CA PRO A 67 9.60 -10.71 5.79
C PRO A 67 8.17 -10.73 6.38
N LEU A 68 7.15 -10.45 5.56
CA LEU A 68 5.75 -10.38 5.95
C LEU A 68 4.89 -11.25 5.01
N PRO A 69 3.78 -11.82 5.51
CA PRO A 69 2.77 -12.42 4.65
C PRO A 69 2.33 -11.43 3.56
N LEU A 70 2.41 -11.88 2.31
CA LEU A 70 2.07 -11.08 1.13
C LEU A 70 0.81 -11.64 0.47
N GLU A 71 -0.18 -10.78 0.27
CA GLU A 71 -1.39 -11.09 -0.49
C GLU A 71 -1.50 -10.19 -1.71
N THR A 72 -2.14 -10.71 -2.76
CA THR A 72 -2.34 -9.97 -4.00
C THR A 72 -3.82 -9.74 -4.26
N VAL A 73 -4.16 -8.56 -4.79
CA VAL A 73 -5.51 -8.18 -5.19
C VAL A 73 -5.48 -7.74 -6.64
N LEU A 74 -6.49 -8.15 -7.41
CA LEU A 74 -6.65 -7.69 -8.78
C LEU A 74 -6.94 -6.20 -8.83
N HIS A 75 -6.29 -5.47 -9.73
CA HIS A 75 -6.43 -4.02 -9.88
C HIS A 75 -7.89 -3.54 -9.93
N HIS A 76 -8.71 -4.15 -10.80
CA HIS A 76 -10.11 -3.79 -10.96
C HIS A 76 -10.98 -4.18 -9.76
N HIS A 77 -10.61 -5.24 -9.04
CA HIS A 77 -11.28 -5.62 -7.80
C HIS A 77 -11.05 -4.53 -6.73
N ALA A 78 -9.82 -4.04 -6.58
CA ALA A 78 -9.50 -2.98 -5.64
C ALA A 78 -10.30 -1.69 -5.95
N HIS A 79 -10.45 -1.32 -7.23
CA HIS A 79 -11.30 -0.19 -7.63
C HIS A 79 -12.77 -0.38 -7.23
N ALA A 80 -13.33 -1.56 -7.52
CA ALA A 80 -14.72 -1.86 -7.16
C ALA A 80 -14.95 -1.82 -5.64
N ALA A 81 -14.02 -2.40 -4.87
CA ALA A 81 -14.09 -2.43 -3.40
C ALA A 81 -13.97 -1.02 -2.79
N ALA A 82 -13.10 -0.17 -3.33
CA ALA A 82 -12.92 1.21 -2.86
C ALA A 82 -14.16 2.09 -3.09
N CYS A 83 -14.90 1.90 -4.19
CA CYS A 83 -16.16 2.58 -4.43
C CYS A 83 -17.31 2.06 -3.55
N GLY A 84 -17.32 0.75 -3.27
CA GLY A 84 -18.39 0.09 -2.53
C GLY A 84 -18.34 0.26 -1.00
N GLY A 85 -17.29 0.89 -0.45
CA GLY A 85 -17.10 0.99 1.00
C GLY A 85 -16.86 -0.37 1.66
N ALA A 86 -16.15 -1.27 0.98
CA ALA A 86 -15.88 -2.61 1.49
C ALA A 86 -15.21 -2.55 2.87
N PRO A 87 -15.62 -3.42 3.83
CA PRO A 87 -14.98 -3.47 5.13
C PRO A 87 -13.49 -3.75 4.95
N LEU A 88 -12.66 -3.03 5.69
CA LEU A 88 -11.22 -3.27 5.72
C LEU A 88 -10.99 -4.72 6.12
N ALA A 89 -10.23 -5.45 5.29
CA ALA A 89 -9.94 -6.85 5.53
C ALA A 89 -9.35 -7.01 6.93
N ALA A 90 -10.03 -7.84 7.75
CA ALA A 90 -9.62 -8.18 9.10
C ALA A 90 -8.30 -8.97 9.12
#